data_AF-A0A8T0WJG4-F1
#
_entry.id   AF-A0A8T0WJG4-F1
#
_cell.length_a   1.000
_cell.length_b   1.000
_cell.length_c   1.000
_cell.angle_alpha   90.00
_cell.angle_beta   90.00
_cell.angle_gamma   90.00
#
_symmetry.space_group_name_H-M   'P 1'
#
loop_
_entity.id
_entity.type
_entity.pdbx_description
1 polymer ?
#
loop_
_entity_poly.entity_id
_entity_poly.type
_entity_poly.pdbx_seq_one_letter_code
_entity_poly.pdbx_strand_id
1 'polypeptide(L)'
;MELPPPWPPESADVFRCLDYKLRNTAKMLKSWSAKHVGAVRLQLAIAKEIVLRLDAAQDRRSLAPHELALRRKAKLCSLGLASLQRTMVRQRARITYLAEGDASTRFFRLQACHRNRKGHIPKLKTSDAVLVNDEEMASAFFDHYDTLLGTPGT
;
A
#
# COMPACT_ATOMS: atom_id res chain seq x y z
N MET A 1 22.74 -36.66 3.39
CA MET A 1 21.54 -36.05 2.77
C MET A 1 22.04 -34.89 1.92
N GLU A 2 22.39 -35.16 0.65
CA GLU A 2 23.08 -34.20 -0.21
C GLU A 2 22.13 -33.11 -0.72
N LEU A 3 22.62 -31.87 -0.77
CA LEU A 3 21.94 -30.73 -1.40
C LEU A 3 21.85 -30.99 -2.90
N PRO A 4 20.68 -30.84 -3.53
CA PRO A 4 20.56 -31.03 -4.97
C PRO A 4 21.45 -30.02 -5.73
N PRO A 5 22.06 -30.43 -6.85
CA PRO A 5 23.02 -29.63 -7.59
C PRO A 5 22.44 -28.27 -8.06
N PRO A 6 23.30 -27.26 -8.28
CA PRO A 6 22.90 -25.91 -8.65
C PRO A 6 22.48 -25.75 -10.13
N TRP A 7 22.43 -26.83 -10.90
CA TRP A 7 21.96 -26.89 -12.28
C TRP A 7 20.77 -27.86 -12.42
N PRO A 8 19.83 -27.61 -13.37
CA PRO A 8 18.77 -28.56 -13.66
C PRO A 8 19.38 -29.88 -14.20
N PRO A 9 18.73 -31.03 -13.97
CA PRO A 9 19.17 -32.29 -14.56
C PRO A 9 19.19 -32.17 -16.09
N GLU A 10 20.21 -32.77 -16.74
CA GLU A 10 20.48 -32.63 -18.18
C GLU A 10 19.29 -33.02 -19.09
N SER A 11 18.30 -33.72 -18.56
CA SER A 11 17.07 -34.16 -19.25
C SER A 11 15.84 -33.29 -18.98
N ALA A 12 15.97 -32.10 -18.39
CA ALA A 12 14.82 -31.26 -18.05
C ALA A 12 14.32 -30.43 -19.26
N ASP A 13 13.00 -30.44 -19.48
CA ASP A 13 12.31 -29.55 -20.43
C ASP A 13 12.70 -28.07 -20.22
N VAL A 14 12.76 -27.30 -21.31
CA VAL A 14 13.19 -25.89 -21.36
C VAL A 14 12.44 -25.04 -20.35
N PHE A 15 11.14 -25.28 -20.18
CA PHE A 15 10.32 -24.57 -19.19
C PHE A 15 10.74 -24.87 -17.74
N ARG A 16 11.13 -26.11 -17.44
CA ARG A 16 11.63 -26.48 -16.10
C ARG A 16 13.00 -25.87 -15.82
N CYS A 17 13.87 -25.80 -16.84
CA CYS A 17 15.14 -25.10 -16.74
C CYS A 17 14.95 -23.60 -16.44
N LEU A 18 13.99 -22.96 -17.12
CA LEU A 18 13.65 -21.56 -16.87
C LEU A 18 13.09 -21.34 -15.47
N ASP A 19 12.10 -22.14 -15.05
CA ASP A 19 11.52 -22.06 -13.69
C ASP A 19 12.60 -22.24 -12.61
N TYR A 20 13.51 -23.21 -12.79
CA TYR A 20 14.63 -23.43 -11.88
C TYR A 20 15.52 -22.18 -11.76
N LYS A 21 15.95 -21.61 -12.90
CA LYS A 21 16.78 -20.39 -12.93
C LYS A 21 16.09 -19.22 -12.25
N LEU A 22 14.80 -18.98 -12.54
CA LEU A 22 14.01 -17.91 -11.93
C LEU A 22 13.82 -18.10 -10.42
N ARG A 23 13.62 -19.33 -9.95
CA ARG A 23 13.56 -19.62 -8.51
C ARG A 23 14.89 -19.39 -7.82
N ASN A 24 16.00 -19.76 -8.45
CA ASN A 24 17.32 -19.57 -7.87
C ASN A 24 17.68 -18.07 -7.79
N THR A 25 17.42 -17.30 -8.85
CA THR A 25 17.60 -15.85 -8.82
C THR A 25 16.71 -15.20 -7.77
N ALA A 26 15.44 -15.62 -7.64
CA ALA A 26 14.55 -15.13 -6.58
C ALA A 26 15.08 -15.43 -5.17
N LYS A 27 15.67 -16.62 -4.93
CA LYS A 27 16.32 -16.97 -3.65
C LYS A 27 17.51 -16.06 -3.36
N MET A 28 18.38 -15.84 -4.35
CA MET A 28 19.55 -14.97 -4.20
C MET A 28 19.15 -13.51 -3.96
N LEU A 29 18.16 -13.00 -4.69
CA LEU A 29 17.62 -11.65 -4.50
C LEU A 29 17.00 -11.47 -3.10
N LYS A 30 16.30 -12.48 -2.58
CA LYS A 30 15.78 -12.45 -1.19
C LYS A 30 16.91 -12.35 -0.17
N SER A 31 17.96 -13.16 -0.32
CA SER A 31 19.14 -13.13 0.54
C SER A 31 19.87 -11.78 0.47
N TRP A 32 20.10 -11.29 -0.75
CA TRP A 32 20.73 -9.99 -0.98
C TRP A 32 19.91 -8.84 -0.35
N SER A 33 18.59 -8.83 -0.56
CA SER A 33 17.66 -7.87 0.02
C SER A 33 17.70 -7.89 1.56
N ALA A 34 17.68 -9.06 2.18
CA ALA A 34 17.76 -9.18 3.63
C ALA A 34 19.08 -8.61 4.19
N LYS A 35 20.19 -8.80 3.48
CA LYS A 35 21.51 -8.30 3.88
C LYS A 35 21.69 -6.80 3.65
N HIS A 36 21.20 -6.25 2.53
CA HIS A 36 21.49 -4.87 2.13
C HIS A 36 20.38 -3.88 2.50
N VAL A 37 19.11 -4.27 2.36
CA VAL A 37 17.97 -3.40 2.71
C VAL A 37 17.62 -3.56 4.19
N GLY A 38 17.64 -4.80 4.68
CA GLY A 38 17.33 -5.11 6.06
C GLY A 38 15.86 -4.90 6.42
N ALA A 39 15.59 -4.77 7.72
CA ALA A 39 14.23 -4.64 8.26
C ALA A 39 13.71 -3.20 8.15
N VAL A 40 13.19 -2.80 6.98
CA VAL A 40 12.65 -1.44 6.71
C VAL A 40 11.67 -0.95 7.78
N ARG A 41 10.79 -1.82 8.28
CA ARG A 41 9.84 -1.47 9.35
C ARG A 41 10.54 -1.10 10.66
N LEU A 42 11.57 -1.86 11.03
CA LEU A 42 12.35 -1.61 12.24
C LEU A 42 13.19 -0.34 12.09
N GLN A 43 13.86 -0.17 10.95
CA GLN A 43 14.61 1.05 10.64
C GLN A 43 13.71 2.29 10.69
N LEU A 44 12.48 2.20 10.16
CA LEU A 44 11.51 3.30 10.21
C LEU A 44 11.09 3.60 11.66
N ALA A 45 10.84 2.57 12.46
CA ALA A 45 10.50 2.73 13.88
C ALA A 45 11.64 3.41 14.66
N ILE A 46 12.88 2.98 14.44
CA ILE A 46 14.07 3.58 15.05
C ILE A 46 14.20 5.05 14.63
N ALA A 47 14.07 5.35 13.33
CA ALA A 47 14.17 6.74 12.84
C ALA A 47 13.09 7.64 13.46
N LYS A 48 11.85 7.15 13.58
CA LYS A 48 10.76 7.87 14.25
C LYS A 48 11.00 8.06 15.74
N GLU A 49 11.53 7.05 16.42
CA GLU A 49 11.86 7.13 17.84
C GLU A 49 12.95 8.18 18.11
N ILE A 50 14.01 8.22 17.28
CA ILE A 50 15.05 9.25 17.39
C ILE A 50 14.45 10.65 17.23
N VAL A 51 13.58 10.85 16.24
CA VAL A 51 12.88 12.13 16.04
C VAL A 51 12.03 12.47 17.26
N LEU A 52 11.23 11.52 17.76
CA LEU A 52 10.37 11.71 18.93
C LEU A 52 11.16 12.14 20.17
N ARG A 53 12.28 11.46 20.46
CA ARG A 53 13.13 11.77 21.63
C ARG A 53 13.76 13.15 21.53
N LEU A 54 14.23 13.53 20.34
CA LEU A 54 14.84 14.84 20.11
C LEU A 54 13.81 15.97 20.09
N ASP A 55 12.60 15.70 19.61
CA ASP A 55 11.47 16.63 19.70
C ASP A 55 11.11 16.90 21.17
N ALA A 56 10.96 15.83 21.97
CA ALA A 56 10.69 15.96 23.41
C ALA A 56 11.83 16.64 24.20
N ALA A 57 13.09 16.46 23.78
CA ALA A 57 14.22 17.17 24.37
C ALA A 57 14.19 18.67 24.04
N GLN A 58 13.74 19.03 22.84
CA GLN A 58 13.63 20.43 22.41
C GLN A 58 12.61 21.22 23.22
N ASP A 59 11.55 20.56 23.71
CA ASP A 59 10.54 21.19 24.58
C ASP A 59 11.12 21.60 25.96
N ARG A 60 12.23 20.98 26.38
CA ARG A 60 12.85 21.19 27.70
C ARG A 60 14.12 22.02 27.63
N ARG A 61 14.89 21.91 26.54
CA ARG A 61 16.16 22.62 26.34
C ARG A 61 16.43 22.82 24.85
N SER A 62 17.32 23.75 24.52
CA SER A 62 17.84 23.83 23.15
C SER A 62 18.65 22.57 22.79
N LEU A 63 18.55 22.17 21.52
CA LEU A 63 19.32 21.05 20.96
C LEU A 63 20.71 21.53 20.56
N ALA A 64 21.73 20.74 20.88
CA ALA A 64 23.09 21.00 20.42
C ALA A 64 23.19 20.80 18.88
N PRO A 65 24.20 21.39 18.21
CA PRO A 65 24.32 21.31 16.74
C PRO A 65 24.34 19.87 16.20
N HIS A 66 25.00 18.94 16.90
CA HIS A 66 25.07 17.52 16.51
C HIS A 66 23.72 16.80 16.67
N GLU A 67 22.94 17.14 17.69
CA GLU A 67 21.58 16.62 17.90
C GLU A 67 20.64 17.12 16.81
N LEU A 68 20.76 18.40 16.43
CA LEU A 68 19.99 18.98 15.34
C LEU A 68 20.32 18.30 14.01
N ALA A 69 21.60 18.04 13.73
CA ALA A 69 22.04 17.31 12.55
C ALA A 69 21.49 15.87 12.54
N LEU A 70 21.55 15.17 13.68
CA LEU A 70 20.98 13.83 13.84
C LEU A 70 19.48 13.82 13.60
N ARG A 71 18.73 14.78 14.18
CA ARG A 71 17.29 14.93 13.97
C ARG A 71 16.95 15.14 12.50
N ARG A 72 17.66 16.03 11.81
CA ARG A 72 17.48 16.29 10.37
C ARG A 72 17.70 15.01 9.56
N LYS A 73 18.78 14.28 9.85
CA LYS A 73 19.08 12.99 9.21
C LYS A 73 17.99 11.96 9.48
N ALA A 74 17.55 11.82 10.73
CA ALA A 74 16.50 10.87 11.11
C ALA A 74 15.15 11.19 10.44
N LYS A 75 14.78 12.48 10.34
CA LYS A 75 13.59 12.92 9.59
C LYS A 75 13.69 12.54 8.11
N LEU A 76 14.82 12.81 7.46
CA LEU A 76 15.03 12.44 6.05
C LEU A 76 14.97 10.92 5.86
N CYS A 77 15.65 10.15 6.71
CA CYS A 77 15.58 8.68 6.69
C CYS A 77 14.15 8.19 6.88
N SER A 78 13.37 8.78 7.79
CA SER A 78 11.99 8.38 8.03
C SER A 78 11.10 8.56 6.80
N LEU A 79 11.28 9.63 6.02
CA LEU A 79 10.56 9.87 4.77
C LEU A 79 10.94 8.84 3.71
N GLY A 80 12.23 8.60 3.51
CA GLY A 80 12.72 7.60 2.55
C GLY A 80 12.23 6.19 2.88
N LEU A 81 12.36 5.78 4.14
CA LEU A 81 11.90 4.46 4.60
C LEU A 81 10.38 4.30 4.53
N ALA A 82 9.61 5.35 4.84
CA ALA A 82 8.15 5.33 4.69
C ALA A 82 7.73 5.19 3.23
N SER A 83 8.42 5.87 2.31
CA SER A 83 8.21 5.73 0.86
C SER A 83 8.51 4.30 0.40
N LEU A 84 9.65 3.74 0.80
CA LEU A 84 10.03 2.37 0.47
C LEU A 84 9.02 1.36 1.03
N GLN A 85 8.61 1.49 2.29
CA GLN A 85 7.61 0.61 2.91
C GLN A 85 6.29 0.66 2.13
N ARG A 86 5.84 1.86 1.71
CA ARG A 86 4.64 2.01 0.88
C ARG A 86 4.78 1.28 -0.45
N THR A 87 5.92 1.40 -1.13
CA THR A 87 6.19 0.69 -2.38
C THR A 87 6.18 -0.82 -2.18
N MET A 88 6.81 -1.34 -1.12
CA MET A 88 6.81 -2.77 -0.80
C MET A 88 5.39 -3.30 -0.56
N VAL A 89 4.55 -2.55 0.18
CA VAL A 89 3.15 -2.93 0.43
C VAL A 89 2.36 -2.96 -0.87
N ARG A 90 2.54 -1.96 -1.75
CA ARG A 90 1.88 -1.94 -3.07
C ARG A 90 2.29 -3.13 -3.93
N GLN A 91 3.58 -3.46 -3.96
CA GLN A 91 4.08 -4.61 -4.73
C GLN A 91 3.52 -5.93 -4.19
N ARG A 92 3.48 -6.11 -2.87
CA ARG A 92 2.86 -7.29 -2.25
C ARG A 92 1.38 -7.41 -2.60
N ALA A 93 0.63 -6.31 -2.51
CA ALA A 93 -0.78 -6.29 -2.90
C ALA A 93 -0.97 -6.64 -4.39
N ARG A 94 -0.12 -6.13 -5.27
CA ARG A 94 -0.14 -6.48 -6.71
C ARG A 94 0.15 -7.97 -6.95
N ILE A 95 1.14 -8.53 -6.26
CA ILE A 95 1.44 -9.97 -6.36
C ILE A 95 0.24 -10.79 -5.90
N THR A 96 -0.37 -10.46 -4.76
CA THR A 96 -1.59 -11.13 -4.28
C THR A 96 -2.72 -11.01 -5.30
N TYR A 97 -2.95 -9.81 -5.84
CA TYR A 97 -3.96 -9.58 -6.87
C TYR A 97 -3.74 -10.46 -8.10
N LEU A 98 -2.50 -10.51 -8.62
CA LEU A 98 -2.16 -11.34 -9.78
C LEU A 98 -2.24 -12.84 -9.49
N ALA A 99 -1.89 -13.27 -8.26
CA ALA A 99 -1.94 -14.66 -7.85
C ALA A 99 -3.39 -15.18 -7.71
N GLU A 100 -4.31 -14.33 -7.25
CA GLU A 100 -5.74 -14.66 -7.15
C GLU A 100 -6.45 -14.65 -8.52
N GLY A 101 -5.83 -14.12 -9.57
CA GLY A 101 -6.34 -14.14 -10.95
C GLY A 101 -7.55 -13.22 -11.19
N ASP A 102 -8.37 -13.51 -12.20
CA ASP A 102 -9.70 -12.91 -12.43
C ASP A 102 -10.82 -13.97 -12.31
N ALA A 103 -10.47 -15.13 -11.76
CA ALA A 103 -11.51 -16.02 -11.25
C ALA A 103 -12.26 -15.25 -10.18
N SER A 104 -13.57 -15.48 -10.02
CA SER A 104 -14.41 -14.89 -8.98
C SER A 104 -14.04 -15.41 -7.58
N THR A 105 -12.76 -15.36 -7.23
CA THR A 105 -12.20 -15.86 -5.97
C THR A 105 -12.81 -15.06 -4.82
N ARG A 106 -12.81 -15.69 -3.65
CA ARG A 106 -13.31 -15.08 -2.41
C ARG A 106 -12.71 -13.68 -2.19
N PHE A 107 -11.46 -13.45 -2.59
CA PHE A 107 -10.80 -12.15 -2.52
C PHE A 107 -11.54 -11.07 -3.32
N PHE A 108 -11.81 -11.28 -4.62
CA PHE A 108 -12.51 -10.31 -5.47
C PHE A 108 -13.94 -10.07 -5.01
N ARG A 109 -14.62 -11.13 -4.57
CA ARG A 109 -15.97 -11.02 -4.03
C ARG A 109 -16.00 -10.18 -2.76
N LEU A 110 -15.07 -10.41 -1.82
CA LEU A 110 -14.94 -9.59 -0.61
C LEU A 110 -14.58 -8.14 -0.95
N GLN A 111 -13.71 -7.92 -1.94
CA GLN A 111 -13.34 -6.58 -2.39
C GLN A 111 -14.55 -5.85 -3.02
N ALA A 112 -15.33 -6.53 -3.86
CA ALA A 112 -16.55 -5.98 -4.44
C ALA A 112 -17.59 -5.67 -3.36
N CYS A 113 -17.83 -6.57 -2.41
CA CYS A 113 -18.71 -6.31 -1.27
C CYS A 113 -18.22 -5.12 -0.42
N HIS A 114 -16.91 -5.00 -0.19
CA HIS A 114 -16.34 -3.87 0.53
C HIS A 114 -16.56 -2.55 -0.22
N ARG A 115 -16.33 -2.52 -1.54
CA ARG A 115 -16.59 -1.34 -2.38
C ARG A 115 -18.08 -0.98 -2.36
N ASN A 116 -18.96 -1.97 -2.46
CA ASN A 116 -20.41 -1.77 -2.38
C ASN A 116 -20.80 -1.16 -1.04
N ARG A 117 -20.34 -1.73 0.09
CA ARG A 117 -20.62 -1.21 1.43
C ARG A 117 -20.05 0.20 1.68
N LYS A 118 -18.88 0.51 1.13
CA LYS A 118 -18.25 1.83 1.29
C LYS A 118 -18.91 2.91 0.41
N GLY A 119 -19.36 2.53 -0.79
CA GLY A 119 -20.05 3.43 -1.72
C GLY A 119 -21.54 3.58 -1.44
N HIS A 120 -22.11 2.73 -0.59
CA HIS A 120 -23.51 2.80 -0.21
C HIS A 120 -23.81 4.10 0.53
N ILE A 121 -24.74 4.89 -0.02
CA ILE A 121 -25.24 6.13 0.57
C ILE A 121 -26.54 5.76 1.31
N PRO A 122 -26.54 5.67 2.65
CA PRO A 122 -27.71 5.19 3.38
C PRO A 122 -28.81 6.24 3.51
N LYS A 123 -28.46 7.52 3.43
CA LYS A 123 -29.37 8.66 3.59
C LYS A 123 -28.81 9.86 2.83
N LEU A 124 -29.70 10.67 2.26
CA LEU A 124 -29.38 11.93 1.62
C LEU A 124 -30.05 13.07 2.39
N LYS A 125 -29.34 14.19 2.58
CA LYS A 125 -29.93 15.39 3.20
C LYS A 125 -30.15 16.45 2.14
N THR A 126 -31.41 16.83 1.95
CA THR A 126 -31.85 17.95 1.11
C THR A 126 -32.20 19.14 2.01
N SER A 127 -32.44 20.31 1.42
CA SER A 127 -32.86 21.55 2.12
C SER A 127 -34.03 21.32 3.08
N ASP A 128 -34.98 20.50 2.65
CA ASP A 128 -36.29 20.37 3.30
C ASP A 128 -36.48 19.04 4.06
N ALA A 129 -35.67 18.02 3.78
CA ALA A 129 -35.86 16.67 4.34
C ALA A 129 -34.59 15.81 4.31
N VAL A 130 -34.60 14.76 5.15
CA VAL A 130 -33.63 13.65 5.10
C VAL A 130 -34.30 12.46 4.41
N LEU A 131 -33.82 12.14 3.21
CA LEU A 131 -34.30 11.04 2.39
C LEU A 131 -33.55 9.76 2.79
N VAL A 132 -34.30 8.68 2.92
CA VAL A 132 -33.77 7.34 3.28
C VAL A 132 -34.17 6.29 2.24
N ASN A 133 -35.21 6.58 1.44
CA ASN A 133 -35.68 5.71 0.37
C ASN A 133 -34.79 5.89 -0.87
N ASP A 134 -34.36 4.78 -1.47
CA ASP A 134 -33.44 4.78 -2.62
C ASP A 134 -34.01 5.53 -3.84
N GLU A 135 -35.31 5.41 -4.10
CA GLU A 135 -35.96 6.11 -5.23
C GLU A 135 -36.02 7.63 -5.03
N GLU A 136 -36.32 8.07 -3.81
CA GLU A 136 -36.34 9.50 -3.46
C GLU A 136 -34.93 10.09 -3.51
N MET A 137 -33.93 9.35 -3.01
CA MET A 137 -32.53 9.76 -3.09
C MET A 137 -32.08 9.87 -4.55
N ALA A 138 -32.42 8.90 -5.40
CA ALA A 138 -32.08 8.92 -6.82
C ALA A 138 -32.71 10.11 -7.56
N SER A 139 -33.98 10.40 -7.27
CA SER A 139 -34.70 11.54 -7.85
C SER A 139 -34.07 12.87 -7.41
N ALA A 140 -33.77 13.03 -6.12
CA ALA A 140 -33.11 14.23 -5.62
C ALA A 140 -31.70 14.43 -6.20
N PHE A 141 -30.94 13.34 -6.44
CA PHE A 141 -29.67 13.43 -7.15
C PHE A 141 -29.86 13.89 -8.60
N PHE A 142 -30.84 13.31 -9.30
CA PHE A 142 -31.15 13.67 -10.67
C PHE A 142 -31.52 15.17 -10.77
N ASP A 143 -32.50 15.62 -9.98
CA ASP A 143 -32.99 17.01 -10.00
C ASP A 143 -31.87 18.02 -9.68
N HIS A 144 -31.02 17.69 -8.71
CA HIS A 144 -29.89 18.54 -8.34
C HIS A 144 -28.90 18.72 -9.49
N TYR A 145 -28.51 17.63 -10.16
CA TYR A 145 -27.54 17.70 -11.26
C TYR A 145 -28.16 18.21 -12.56
N ASP A 146 -29.43 17.93 -12.83
CA ASP A 146 -30.16 18.49 -13.97
C ASP A 146 -30.27 20.01 -13.85
N THR A 147 -30.60 20.53 -12.66
CA THR A 147 -30.60 21.98 -12.40
C THR A 147 -29.19 22.58 -12.51
N LEU A 148 -28.17 21.87 -12.04
CA LEU A 148 -26.78 22.35 -12.06
C LEU A 148 -26.18 22.39 -13.48
N LEU A 149 -26.51 21.41 -14.32
CA LEU A 149 -25.91 21.21 -15.65
C LEU A 149 -26.81 21.67 -16.80
N GLY A 150 -28.12 21.81 -16.56
CA GLY A 150 -29.16 22.02 -17.58
C GLY A 150 -29.37 23.47 -18.00
N THR A 151 -28.73 24.47 -17.38
CA THR A 151 -28.77 25.85 -17.91
C THR A 151 -27.85 25.97 -19.13
N PRO A 152 -28.38 26.24 -20.33
CA PRO A 152 -27.56 26.61 -21.48
C PRO A 152 -26.88 27.94 -21.15
N GLY A 153 -25.56 28.02 -21.35
CA GLY A 153 -24.86 29.31 -21.26
C GLY A 153 -25.42 30.27 -22.30
N THR A 154 -25.96 31.39 -21.84
CA THR A 154 -26.31 32.57 -22.67
C THR A 154 -25.10 33.15 -23.36
#